data_AF-A0ABD0NQU8-F1
#
_entry.id   AF-A0ABD0NQU8-F1
#
_cell.length_a   1.000
_cell.length_b   1.000
_cell.length_c   1.000
_cell.angle_alpha   90.00
_cell.angle_beta   90.00
_cell.angle_gamma   90.00
#
_symmetry.space_group_name_H-M   'P 1'
#
loop_
_entity.id
_entity.type
_entity.pdbx_description
1 polymer ?
#
loop_
_entity_poly.entity_id
_entity_poly.type
_entity_poly.pdbx_seq_one_letter_code
_entity_poly.pdbx_strand_id
1 'polypeptide(L)' 'WEYDESYCEAVKKMPPYDAGPRLLDVIDTAIFDYLIGNADRHHYESFQDDGGASMLILLDNAK' A
#
# COMPACT_ATOMS: atom_id res chain seq x y z
N TRP A 1 -9.27 -1.45 10.29
CA TRP A 1 -8.52 -0.24 10.63
C TRP A 1 -9.40 0.81 11.32
N GLU A 2 -10.63 1.07 10.88
CA GLU A 2 -11.51 2.12 11.45
C GLU A 2 -11.82 1.97 12.96
N TYR A 3 -11.90 0.74 13.48
CA TYR A 3 -12.28 0.46 14.88
C TYR A 3 -11.16 -0.17 15.71
N ASP A 4 -9.99 -0.38 15.12
CA ASP A 4 -8.88 -1.09 15.73
C ASP A 4 -7.58 -0.30 15.53
N GLU A 5 -7.14 0.38 16.58
CA GLU A 5 -5.90 1.17 16.61
C GLU A 5 -4.65 0.29 16.42
N SER A 6 -4.75 -1.01 16.69
CA SER A 6 -3.66 -1.98 16.57
C SER A 6 -3.65 -2.73 15.22
N TYR A 7 -4.56 -2.41 14.30
CA TYR A 7 -4.72 -3.12 13.03
C TYR A 7 -3.40 -3.26 12.24
N CYS A 8 -2.56 -2.22 12.25
CA CYS A 8 -1.27 -2.24 11.55
C CYS A 8 -0.28 -3.27 12.14
N GLU A 9 -0.38 -3.60 13.43
CA GLU A 9 0.47 -4.63 14.06
C GLU A 9 0.18 -6.04 13.53
N ALA A 10 -1.06 -6.32 13.14
CA ALA A 10 -1.41 -7.54 12.42
C ALA A 10 -0.89 -7.50 10.98
N VAL A 11 -1.06 -6.37 10.28
CA VAL A 11 -0.62 -6.18 8.88
C VAL A 11 0.89 -6.39 8.72
N LYS A 12 1.70 -5.83 9.63
CA LYS A 12 3.17 -6.02 9.67
C LYS A 12 3.64 -7.48 9.72
N LYS A 13 2.75 -8.43 10.05
CA LYS A 13 3.05 -9.86 10.19
C LYS A 13 2.42 -10.71 9.07
N MET A 14 1.69 -10.09 8.14
CA MET A 14 1.02 -10.79 7.05
C MET A 14 1.83 -10.65 5.75
N PRO A 15 2.11 -11.74 5.02
CA PRO A 15 2.61 -11.65 3.65
C PRO A 15 1.64 -10.87 2.76
N PRO A 16 2.13 -10.02 1.83
CA PRO A 16 3.53 -9.70 1.53
C PRO A 16 4.12 -8.52 2.35
N TYR A 17 3.44 -8.05 3.39
CA TYR A 17 3.81 -6.84 4.15
C TYR A 17 4.80 -7.08 5.29
N ASP A 18 5.10 -8.33 5.59
CA ASP A 18 6.03 -8.77 6.63
C ASP A 18 7.49 -8.84 6.16
N ALA A 19 7.74 -8.59 4.88
CA ALA A 19 9.06 -8.61 4.27
C ALA A 19 9.22 -7.56 3.17
N GLY A 20 10.47 -7.22 2.85
CA GLY A 20 10.79 -6.31 1.75
C GLY A 20 10.28 -4.88 1.95
N PRO A 21 10.18 -4.09 0.87
CA PRO A 21 9.76 -2.68 0.94
C PRO A 21 8.23 -2.50 0.96
N ARG A 22 7.45 -3.57 0.76
CA ARG A 22 6.03 -3.48 0.39
C ARG A 22 5.18 -2.62 1.33
N LEU A 23 5.37 -2.75 2.65
CA LEU A 23 4.62 -1.94 3.61
C LEU A 23 5.01 -0.46 3.54
N LEU A 24 6.29 -0.16 3.28
CA LEU A 24 6.76 1.22 3.10
C LEU A 24 6.21 1.80 1.79
N ASP A 25 6.13 1.01 0.71
CA ASP A 25 5.55 1.47 -0.55
C ASP A 25 4.06 1.81 -0.41
N VAL A 26 3.32 1.08 0.43
CA VAL A 26 1.93 1.40 0.79
C VAL A 26 1.84 2.71 1.58
N ILE A 27 2.80 2.99 2.48
CA ILE A 27 2.85 4.25 3.24
C ILE A 27 3.08 5.44 2.30
N ASP A 28 4.05 5.33 1.38
CA ASP A 28 4.31 6.39 0.39
C ASP A 28 3.08 6.65 -0.50
N THR A 29 2.39 5.59 -0.90
CA THR A 29 1.15 5.67 -1.67
C THR A 29 0.03 6.35 -0.89
N ALA A 30 -0.12 6.03 0.41
CA ALA A 30 -1.12 6.67 1.27
C ALA A 30 -0.85 8.18 1.47
N ILE A 31 0.42 8.57 1.56
CA ILE A 31 0.81 9.99 1.60
C ILE A 31 0.45 10.68 0.30
N PHE A 32 0.77 10.06 -0.85
CA PHE A 32 0.39 10.59 -2.16
C PHE A 32 -1.13 10.76 -2.30
N ASP A 33 -1.90 9.73 -1.95
CA ASP A 33 -3.36 9.76 -2.02
C ASP A 33 -3.94 10.86 -1.13
N TYR A 34 -3.43 11.03 0.09
CA TYR A 34 -3.83 12.13 0.97
C TYR A 34 -3.61 13.51 0.30
N LEU A 35 -2.46 13.70 -0.36
CA LEU A 35 -2.13 14.98 -1.00
C LEU A 35 -3.02 15.30 -2.21
N ILE A 36 -3.45 14.29 -2.98
CA ILE A 36 -4.37 14.49 -4.11
C ILE A 36 -5.85 14.35 -3.72
N GLY A 37 -6.12 14.12 -2.43
CA GLY A 37 -7.46 13.86 -1.92
C GLY A 37 -8.06 12.56 -2.43
N ASN A 38 -7.25 11.57 -2.83
CA ASN A 38 -7.69 10.25 -3.24
C ASN A 38 -8.09 9.39 -2.05
N ALA A 39 -9.32 8.87 -2.05
CA ALA A 39 -9.85 7.99 -1.02
C ALA A 39 -10.47 6.71 -1.61
N ASP A 40 -10.33 6.53 -2.93
CA ASP A 40 -10.92 5.42 -3.67
C ASP A 40 -9.90 4.32 -4.00
N ARG A 41 -8.66 4.44 -3.51
CA ARG A 41 -7.64 3.41 -3.74
C ARG A 41 -7.96 2.13 -2.97
N HIS A 42 -8.62 1.21 -3.65
CA HIS A 42 -9.00 -0.10 -3.12
C HIS A 42 -8.10 -1.25 -3.60
N HIS A 43 -7.31 -1.02 -4.65
CA HIS A 43 -6.29 -1.96 -5.17
C HIS A 43 -5.00 -1.20 -5.53
N TYR A 44 -3.91 -1.95 -5.63
CA TYR A 44 -2.64 -1.49 -6.20
C TYR A 44 -2.06 -2.58 -7.10
N GLU A 45 -1.20 -2.18 -8.03
CA GLU A 45 -0.46 -3.11 -8.89
C GLU A 45 1.05 -3.03 -8.64
N SER A 46 1.77 -4.09 -8.99
CA SER A 46 3.24 -4.12 -9.01
C SER A 46 3.73 -5.07 -10.09
N PHE A 47 4.97 -4.92 -10.54
CA PHE A 47 5.54 -5.79 -11.56
C PHE A 47 5.78 -7.19 -11.00
N GLN A 48 5.39 -8.23 -11.74
CA GLN A 48 5.53 -9.61 -11.30
C GLN A 48 6.99 -10.09 -11.31
N ASP A 49 7.80 -9.55 -12.21
CA ASP A 49 9.14 -10.07 -12.53
C ASP A 49 10.20 -9.87 -11.42
N ASP A 50 9.94 -9.05 -10.40
CA ASP A 50 10.89 -8.77 -9.33
C ASP A 50 10.56 -9.41 -7.98
N GLY A 51 9.60 -10.33 -7.94
CA GLY A 51 9.27 -11.05 -6.71
C GLY A 51 8.70 -10.14 -5.61
N GLY A 52 8.10 -9.00 -5.98
CA GLY A 52 7.46 -8.08 -5.04
C GLY A 52 8.37 -6.98 -4.52
N ALA A 53 9.58 -6.84 -5.06
CA ALA A 53 10.53 -5.77 -4.74
C ALA A 53 10.24 -4.45 -5.50
N SER A 54 9.35 -4.47 -6.50
CA SER A 54 8.92 -3.25 -7.22
C SER A 54 8.16 -2.31 -6.31
N MET A 55 8.29 -1.01 -6.62
CA MET A 55 7.35 0.00 -6.14
C MET A 55 5.93 -0.28 -6.63
N LEU A 56 4.94 0.30 -5.95
CA LEU A 56 3.55 0.26 -6.39
C LEU A 56 3.34 1.14 -7.62
N ILE A 57 2.55 0.65 -8.58
CA ILE A 57 2.14 1.41 -9.75
C ILE A 57 0.90 2.24 -9.36
N LEU A 58 1.03 3.57 -9.43
CA LEU A 58 -0.03 4.52 -9.06
C LEU A 58 -0.99 4.78 -10.23
N LEU A 59 -1.84 3.80 -10.54
CA LEU A 59 -2.89 3.90 -11.56
C LEU A 59 -4.21 4.47 -10.99
N ASP A 60 -5.12 4.83 -11.89
CA ASP A 60 -6.51 5.21 -11.63
C ASP A 60 -6.70 6.37 -10.63
N ASN A 61 -5.88 7.42 -10.76
CA ASN A 61 -5.93 8.61 -9.90
C ASN A 61 -7.04 9.62 -10.26
N ALA A 62 -7.90 9.29 -11.22
CA ALA A 62 -8.95 10.20 -11.70
C ALA A 62 -10.24 10.18 -10.85
N LYS A 63 -10.25 9.38 -9.76
CA LYS A 63 -11.42 9.04 -8.93
C LYS A 63 -12.65 8.65 -9.73
#